data_AF-A0A9P4T440-F1
#
_entry.id   AF-A0A9P4T440-F1
#
_cell.length_a   1.000
_cell.length_b   1.000
_cell.length_c   1.000
_cell.angle_alpha   90.00
_cell.angle_beta   90.00
_cell.angle_gamma   90.00
#
_symmetry.space_group_name_H-M   'P 1'
#
loop_
_entity.id
_entity.type
_entity.pdbx_description
1 polymer ?
#
loop_
_entity_poly.entity_id
_entity_poly.type
_entity_poly.pdbx_seq_one_letter_code
_entity_poly.pdbx_strand_id
1 'polypeptide(L)'
;MNNMSGLADTLTASGGAESAGFLNDIVEQLWPNINVAGSRMIKEIVEPILASTLPGPLKNLRFTKIDLGNVPMKIGAVDVHKTTMGGIKLDMDINWESLSDIELDGSMVPKIGIERIHLKGRLSVLLAPLTNIIPLIGAAQVAFINPPQLSLDFTDAANIADLGIISGTIRKTILGIIGGMAVLPNRFLVKLDNSNDWFKTYQPHLGVVRLTIERAVGIAGPKKSGVKRLLAKVVKDVPDCYCKVTVGAEEEWRTTTKKNDHDPEWNETHDFLVADFEQNITIDVNDDDVGADDDIGIGSISIKEILLGGGSKEIALTHKGEHTDARVTVHAKFFNFVSEPQALSASQAPEQGEICGLATVLVASALGLQGQRDELQPSIKVSWGAKEFRTAVKTYTPGTDIFNPSFDQAFRIPITGDVLNSAAPFRISLLNKEAEVGVVEIPFADVQNGQDLTVADAYDVGSGATVRASISMRGLQLAQ
;
A
#
# COMPACT_ATOMS: atom_id res chain seq x y z
N MET A 1 15.65 20.05 -20.71
CA MET A 1 14.50 20.56 -21.48
C MET A 1 13.29 19.78 -21.00
N ASN A 2 12.55 20.35 -20.05
CA ASN A 2 11.36 19.75 -19.47
C ASN A 2 10.22 19.90 -20.47
N ASN A 3 9.84 18.80 -21.14
CA ASN A 3 8.48 18.70 -21.65
C ASN A 3 7.59 18.49 -20.42
N MET A 4 7.11 19.58 -19.80
CA MET A 4 5.93 19.49 -18.96
C MET A 4 4.75 19.22 -19.90
N SER A 5 4.53 17.94 -20.22
CA SER A 5 3.23 17.47 -20.67
C SER A 5 2.21 17.87 -19.59
N GLY A 6 1.07 18.42 -19.98
CA GLY A 6 0.04 18.81 -19.00
C GLY A 6 -0.41 17.61 -18.17
N LEU A 7 -1.11 17.83 -17.05
CA LEU A 7 -1.65 16.73 -16.26
C LEU A 7 -2.51 15.80 -17.13
N ALA A 8 -3.35 16.38 -18.00
CA ALA A 8 -4.18 15.62 -18.93
C ALA A 8 -3.38 14.73 -19.91
N ASP A 9 -2.27 15.23 -20.45
CA ASP A 9 -1.38 14.46 -21.34
C ASP A 9 -0.77 13.27 -20.58
N THR A 10 -0.32 13.51 -19.35
CA THR A 10 0.24 12.48 -18.47
C THR A 10 -0.79 11.40 -18.15
N LEU A 11 -2.03 11.80 -17.86
CA LEU A 11 -3.13 10.88 -17.54
C LEU A 11 -3.58 10.05 -18.76
N THR A 12 -3.38 10.56 -19.98
CA THR A 12 -3.83 9.90 -21.23
C THR A 12 -2.73 9.18 -22.00
N ALA A 13 -1.50 9.18 -21.51
CA ALA A 13 -0.30 8.66 -22.19
C ALA A 13 -0.22 7.12 -22.37
N SER A 14 -1.32 6.37 -22.21
CA SER A 14 -1.31 4.91 -22.40
C SER A 14 -1.11 4.56 -23.88
N GLY A 15 -0.24 3.58 -24.14
CA GLY A 15 0.02 3.05 -25.48
C GLY A 15 -1.08 2.11 -26.00
N GLY A 16 -2.10 1.84 -25.18
CA GLY A 16 -3.12 0.83 -25.42
C GLY A 16 -2.74 -0.51 -24.80
N ALA A 17 -3.76 -1.34 -24.56
CA ALA A 17 -3.57 -2.67 -23.99
C ALA A 17 -3.67 -3.76 -25.06
N GLU A 18 -2.78 -4.75 -24.97
CA GLU A 18 -2.72 -5.88 -25.88
C GLU A 18 -2.96 -7.20 -25.14
N SER A 19 -3.43 -8.23 -25.84
CA SER A 19 -3.53 -9.58 -25.28
C SER A 19 -2.15 -10.23 -25.21
N ALA A 20 -1.74 -10.74 -24.05
CA ALA A 20 -0.44 -11.40 -23.89
C ALA A 20 -0.56 -12.93 -23.78
N GLY A 21 -1.07 -13.57 -24.85
CA GLY A 21 -1.25 -15.04 -24.88
C GLY A 21 0.03 -15.82 -24.55
N PHE A 22 1.17 -15.40 -25.08
CA PHE A 22 2.45 -16.07 -24.82
C PHE A 22 2.87 -16.03 -23.34
N LEU A 23 2.48 -15.00 -22.58
CA LEU A 23 2.76 -14.96 -21.13
C LEU A 23 1.97 -16.04 -20.40
N ASN A 24 0.74 -16.33 -20.83
CA ASN A 24 -0.03 -17.43 -20.27
C ASN A 24 0.65 -18.78 -20.53
N ASP A 25 1.20 -19.00 -21.73
CA ASP A 25 1.94 -20.23 -22.06
C ASP A 25 3.21 -20.38 -21.19
N ILE A 26 3.88 -19.27 -20.87
CA ILE A 26 5.03 -19.27 -19.95
C ILE A 26 4.58 -19.58 -18.51
N VAL A 27 3.51 -18.93 -18.04
CA VAL A 27 2.98 -19.16 -16.69
C VAL A 27 2.52 -20.60 -16.52
N GLU A 28 1.86 -21.19 -17.51
CA GLU A 28 1.44 -22.59 -17.49
C GLU A 28 2.63 -23.55 -17.34
N GLN A 29 3.71 -23.33 -18.09
CA GLN A 29 4.93 -24.14 -17.98
C GLN A 29 5.66 -23.94 -16.64
N LEU A 30 5.63 -22.72 -16.09
CA LEU A 30 6.25 -22.42 -14.80
C LEU A 30 5.37 -22.82 -13.62
N TRP A 31 4.08 -23.09 -13.82
CA TRP A 31 3.10 -23.26 -12.75
C TRP A 31 3.48 -24.30 -11.68
N PRO A 32 4.02 -25.49 -12.03
CA PRO A 32 4.47 -26.44 -11.01
C PRO A 32 5.55 -25.85 -10.07
N ASN A 33 6.45 -25.03 -10.62
CA ASN A 33 7.50 -24.36 -9.84
C ASN A 33 6.92 -23.20 -9.03
N ILE A 34 6.00 -22.43 -9.62
CA ILE A 34 5.29 -21.34 -8.94
C ILE A 34 4.49 -21.89 -7.76
N ASN A 35 3.81 -23.03 -7.90
CA ASN A 35 3.06 -23.66 -6.82
C ASN A 35 3.98 -24.02 -5.65
N VAL A 36 5.12 -24.67 -5.91
CA VAL A 36 6.11 -25.00 -4.87
C VAL A 36 6.67 -23.74 -4.20
N ALA A 37 7.11 -22.76 -4.98
CA ALA A 37 7.71 -21.52 -4.46
C ALA A 37 6.68 -20.67 -3.70
N GLY A 38 5.49 -20.48 -4.27
CA GLY A 38 4.39 -19.72 -3.68
C GLY A 38 3.89 -20.37 -2.39
N SER A 39 3.74 -21.70 -2.36
CA SER A 39 3.36 -22.43 -1.14
C SER A 39 4.38 -22.24 -0.01
N ARG A 40 5.68 -22.25 -0.35
CA ARG A 40 6.75 -21.93 0.61
C ARG A 40 6.66 -20.50 1.11
N MET A 41 6.47 -19.53 0.21
CA MET A 41 6.31 -18.12 0.59
C MET A 41 5.11 -17.91 1.51
N ILE A 42 3.98 -18.55 1.25
CA ILE A 42 2.80 -18.49 2.14
C ILE A 42 3.17 -19.04 3.52
N LYS A 43 3.83 -20.20 3.58
CA LYS A 43 4.23 -20.80 4.86
C LYS A 43 5.20 -19.91 5.65
N GLU A 44 6.19 -19.33 4.99
CA GLU A 44 7.26 -18.57 5.65
C GLU A 44 6.88 -17.13 5.99
N ILE A 45 6.01 -16.51 5.20
CA ILE A 45 5.66 -15.09 5.32
C ILE A 45 4.26 -14.88 5.88
N VAL A 46 3.26 -15.60 5.35
CA VAL A 46 1.85 -15.38 5.71
C VAL A 46 1.52 -16.01 7.05
N GLU A 47 2.01 -17.23 7.34
CA GLU A 47 1.69 -17.93 8.61
C GLU A 47 2.11 -17.15 9.86
N PRO A 48 3.34 -16.60 9.97
CA PRO A 48 3.72 -15.83 11.15
C PRO A 48 2.86 -14.57 11.35
N ILE A 49 2.42 -13.95 10.25
CA ILE A 49 1.55 -12.77 10.30
C ILE A 49 0.13 -13.17 10.71
N LEU A 50 -0.40 -14.28 10.21
CA LEU A 50 -1.69 -14.81 10.66
C LEU A 50 -1.67 -15.07 12.17
N ALA A 51 -0.63 -15.70 12.70
CA ALA A 51 -0.51 -16.00 14.13
C ALA A 51 -0.43 -14.74 15.01
N SER A 52 0.11 -13.63 14.50
CA SER A 52 0.22 -12.37 15.25
C SER A 52 -1.00 -11.46 15.13
N THR A 53 -1.79 -11.61 14.06
CA THR A 53 -2.91 -10.71 13.73
C THR A 53 -4.29 -11.31 14.03
N LEU A 54 -4.44 -12.64 13.98
CA LEU A 54 -5.75 -13.28 14.18
C LEU A 54 -6.18 -13.23 15.66
N PRO A 55 -7.43 -12.81 15.95
CA PRO A 55 -7.91 -12.64 17.31
C PRO A 55 -8.39 -13.95 17.96
N GLY A 56 -8.40 -13.95 19.29
CA GLY A 56 -9.08 -14.98 20.10
C GLY A 56 -8.70 -16.42 19.72
N PRO A 57 -9.68 -17.31 19.45
CA PRO A 57 -9.40 -18.73 19.19
C PRO A 57 -8.70 -18.99 17.84
N LEU A 58 -8.65 -18.01 16.94
CA LEU A 58 -8.00 -18.12 15.62
C LEU A 58 -6.47 -17.94 15.69
N LYS A 59 -5.93 -17.46 16.80
CA LYS A 59 -4.50 -17.16 16.97
C LYS A 59 -3.56 -18.35 16.72
N ASN A 60 -4.06 -19.58 16.93
CA ASN A 60 -3.29 -20.82 16.75
C ASN A 60 -3.52 -21.48 15.38
N LEU A 61 -4.18 -20.80 14.44
CA LEU A 61 -4.33 -21.30 13.08
C LEU A 61 -2.97 -21.37 12.39
N ARG A 62 -2.69 -22.54 11.80
CA ARG A 62 -1.48 -22.79 11.02
C ARG A 62 -1.82 -23.61 9.78
N PHE A 63 -1.07 -23.40 8.71
CA PHE A 63 -1.20 -24.22 7.51
C PHE A 63 -0.63 -25.61 7.78
N THR A 64 -1.43 -26.63 7.54
CA THR A 64 -1.01 -28.04 7.57
C THR A 64 -0.76 -28.58 6.17
N LYS A 65 -1.38 -27.96 5.17
CA LYS A 65 -1.19 -28.23 3.75
C LYS A 65 -1.37 -26.93 2.96
N ILE A 66 -0.52 -26.74 1.96
CA ILE A 66 -0.63 -25.63 1.01
C ILE A 66 -0.34 -26.20 -0.38
N ASP A 67 -1.36 -26.19 -1.22
CA ASP A 67 -1.28 -26.49 -2.64
C ASP A 67 -2.15 -25.48 -3.39
N LEU A 68 -1.54 -24.70 -4.30
CA LEU A 68 -2.23 -23.68 -5.08
C LEU A 68 -3.05 -24.27 -6.25
N GLY A 69 -3.01 -25.59 -6.41
CA GLY A 69 -3.71 -26.30 -7.47
C GLY A 69 -2.94 -26.38 -8.79
N ASN A 70 -3.58 -26.98 -9.78
CA ASN A 70 -3.04 -27.18 -11.13
C ASN A 70 -3.52 -26.14 -12.15
N VAL A 71 -4.43 -25.23 -11.76
CA VAL A 71 -4.96 -24.18 -12.65
C VAL A 71 -4.12 -22.91 -12.49
N PRO A 72 -3.34 -22.52 -13.52
CA PRO A 72 -2.51 -21.32 -13.45
C PRO A 72 -3.32 -20.03 -13.45
N MET A 73 -2.74 -18.98 -12.88
CA MET A 73 -3.23 -17.61 -13.04
C MET A 73 -3.20 -17.20 -14.51
N LYS A 74 -4.21 -16.44 -14.94
CA LYS A 74 -4.28 -15.91 -16.31
C LYS A 74 -3.99 -14.42 -16.34
N ILE A 75 -3.20 -14.03 -17.32
CA ILE A 75 -2.87 -12.66 -17.68
C ILE A 75 -3.79 -12.25 -18.83
N GLY A 76 -4.54 -11.17 -18.60
CA GLY A 76 -5.46 -10.57 -19.55
C GLY A 76 -4.78 -9.49 -20.41
N ALA A 77 -5.37 -8.30 -20.37
CA ALA A 77 -4.85 -7.12 -21.05
C ALA A 77 -3.53 -6.67 -20.41
N VAL A 78 -2.52 -6.39 -21.24
CA VAL A 78 -1.21 -5.88 -20.83
C VAL A 78 -0.98 -4.53 -21.49
N ASP A 79 -0.70 -3.52 -20.69
CA ASP A 79 -0.28 -2.19 -21.12
C ASP A 79 1.20 -2.01 -20.74
N VAL A 80 2.03 -1.68 -21.74
CA VAL A 80 3.48 -1.48 -21.55
C VAL A 80 3.81 -0.03 -21.85
N HIS A 81 4.41 0.65 -20.87
CA HIS A 81 4.87 2.02 -21.04
C HIS A 81 6.23 2.26 -20.41
N LYS A 82 6.93 3.25 -20.96
CA LYS A 82 8.20 3.72 -20.42
C LYS A 82 7.92 4.70 -19.28
N THR A 83 8.55 4.48 -18.13
CA THR A 83 8.42 5.40 -17.00
C THR A 83 9.25 6.66 -17.22
N THR A 84 8.91 7.73 -16.48
CA THR A 84 9.67 8.99 -16.50
C THR A 84 11.13 8.81 -16.12
N MET A 85 11.44 7.83 -15.25
CA MET A 85 12.80 7.46 -14.86
C MET A 85 13.45 6.43 -15.79
N GLY A 86 12.87 6.15 -16.96
CA GLY A 86 13.46 5.30 -17.99
C GLY A 86 13.33 3.79 -17.74
N GLY A 87 12.49 3.36 -16.80
CA GLY A 87 12.14 1.96 -16.58
C GLY A 87 11.05 1.47 -17.55
N ILE A 88 10.81 0.16 -17.53
CA ILE A 88 9.72 -0.48 -18.29
C ILE A 88 8.64 -0.90 -17.29
N LYS A 89 7.43 -0.34 -17.41
CA LYS A 89 6.28 -0.71 -16.58
C LYS A 89 5.30 -1.52 -17.42
N LEU A 90 4.92 -2.68 -16.90
CA LEU A 90 3.93 -3.57 -17.48
C LEU A 90 2.75 -3.65 -16.50
N ASP A 91 1.61 -3.10 -16.88
CA ASP A 91 0.39 -3.21 -16.10
C ASP A 91 -0.51 -4.26 -16.75
N MET A 92 -0.87 -5.28 -15.99
CA MET A 92 -1.54 -6.47 -16.48
C MET A 92 -2.71 -6.88 -15.59
N ASP A 93 -3.85 -7.19 -16.21
CA ASP A 93 -4.99 -7.73 -15.49
C ASP A 93 -4.74 -9.20 -15.15
N ILE A 94 -4.80 -9.53 -13.86
CA ILE A 94 -4.72 -10.89 -13.35
C ILE A 94 -6.12 -11.38 -13.03
N ASN A 95 -6.45 -12.58 -13.51
CA ASN A 95 -7.62 -13.33 -13.09
C ASN A 95 -7.22 -14.76 -12.79
N TRP A 96 -7.41 -15.19 -11.54
CA TRP A 96 -7.04 -16.51 -11.08
C TRP A 96 -8.20 -17.17 -10.36
N GLU A 97 -8.63 -18.29 -10.93
CA GLU A 97 -9.71 -19.15 -10.49
C GLU A 97 -9.08 -20.51 -10.20
N SER A 98 -8.58 -20.71 -8.99
CA SER A 98 -7.78 -21.89 -8.66
C SER A 98 -8.63 -23.12 -8.32
N LEU A 99 -7.98 -24.29 -8.40
CA LEU A 99 -8.45 -25.54 -7.78
C LEU A 99 -7.44 -25.93 -6.70
N SER A 100 -7.43 -25.14 -5.62
CA SER A 100 -6.47 -25.23 -4.52
C SER A 100 -6.83 -26.35 -3.54
N ASP A 101 -5.85 -26.77 -2.74
CA ASP A 101 -6.03 -27.72 -1.64
C ASP A 101 -5.18 -27.24 -0.45
N ILE A 102 -5.74 -26.26 0.26
CA ILE A 102 -5.09 -25.62 1.40
C ILE A 102 -5.85 -25.98 2.66
N GLU A 103 -5.13 -26.41 3.69
CA GLU A 103 -5.71 -26.82 4.97
C GLU A 103 -5.11 -26.03 6.12
N LEU A 104 -5.96 -25.41 6.94
CA LEU A 104 -5.58 -24.77 8.18
C LEU A 104 -6.12 -25.56 9.38
N ASP A 105 -5.32 -25.65 10.43
CA ASP A 105 -5.67 -26.33 11.68
C ASP A 105 -5.34 -25.47 12.89
N GLY A 106 -6.16 -25.56 13.94
CA GLY A 106 -6.00 -24.81 15.19
C GLY A 106 -6.66 -25.52 16.36
N SER A 107 -6.12 -25.37 17.57
CA SER A 107 -6.53 -26.17 18.73
C SER A 107 -7.97 -25.93 19.22
N MET A 108 -8.55 -24.78 18.90
CA MET A 108 -9.89 -24.36 19.34
C MET A 108 -10.82 -24.07 18.16
N VAL A 109 -10.39 -24.40 16.95
CA VAL A 109 -11.15 -24.16 15.73
C VAL A 109 -11.19 -25.43 14.88
N PRO A 110 -12.32 -25.71 14.21
CA PRO A 110 -12.41 -26.80 13.25
C PRO A 110 -11.33 -26.68 12.18
N LYS A 111 -10.90 -27.81 11.62
CA LYS A 111 -10.04 -27.82 10.44
C LYS A 111 -10.74 -27.09 9.29
N ILE A 112 -10.04 -26.15 8.67
CA ILE A 112 -10.55 -25.29 7.59
C ILE A 112 -9.88 -25.71 6.29
N GLY A 113 -10.67 -26.06 5.29
CA GLY A 113 -10.20 -26.30 3.93
C GLY A 113 -10.53 -25.10 3.03
N ILE A 114 -9.60 -24.71 2.16
CA ILE A 114 -9.84 -23.76 1.06
C ILE A 114 -9.63 -24.50 -0.25
N GLU A 115 -10.70 -24.61 -1.04
CA GLU A 115 -10.72 -25.36 -2.31
C GLU A 115 -10.55 -24.46 -3.52
N ARG A 116 -10.99 -23.19 -3.43
CA ARG A 116 -10.80 -22.21 -4.49
C ARG A 116 -10.40 -20.87 -3.93
N ILE A 117 -9.46 -20.28 -4.64
CA ILE A 117 -9.05 -18.88 -4.53
C ILE A 117 -9.49 -18.21 -5.81
N HIS A 118 -10.29 -17.16 -5.67
CA HIS A 118 -10.68 -16.23 -6.71
C HIS A 118 -9.88 -14.95 -6.49
N LEU A 119 -8.93 -14.65 -7.36
CA LEU A 119 -8.11 -13.44 -7.26
C LEU A 119 -8.22 -12.65 -8.57
N LYS A 120 -8.68 -11.41 -8.47
CA LYS A 120 -8.74 -10.47 -9.59
C LYS A 120 -8.11 -9.14 -9.22
N GLY A 121 -7.23 -8.62 -10.07
CA GLY A 121 -6.63 -7.32 -9.84
C GLY A 121 -5.69 -6.90 -10.96
N ARG A 122 -5.31 -5.61 -10.96
CA ARG A 122 -4.35 -5.07 -11.91
C ARG A 122 -2.95 -5.08 -11.30
N LEU A 123 -2.12 -5.99 -11.78
CA LEU A 123 -0.73 -6.17 -11.35
C LEU A 123 0.18 -5.26 -12.16
N SER A 124 1.11 -4.59 -11.50
CA SER A 124 2.15 -3.77 -12.10
C SER A 124 3.51 -4.41 -11.87
N VAL A 125 4.22 -4.67 -12.97
CA VAL A 125 5.62 -5.13 -12.98
C VAL A 125 6.48 -4.00 -13.52
N LEU A 126 7.36 -3.47 -12.68
CA LEU A 126 8.32 -2.44 -13.05
C LEU A 126 9.72 -3.04 -13.15
N LEU A 127 10.32 -2.96 -14.34
CA LEU A 127 11.70 -3.34 -14.62
C LEU A 127 12.55 -2.08 -14.62
N ALA A 128 13.24 -1.82 -13.51
CA ALA A 128 14.05 -0.64 -13.31
C ALA A 128 15.09 -0.83 -12.19
N PRO A 129 16.28 -0.20 -12.29
CA PRO A 129 16.74 0.60 -13.42
C PRO A 129 17.15 -0.28 -14.62
N LEU A 130 17.10 0.29 -15.83
CA LEU A 130 17.73 -0.33 -17.00
C LEU A 130 19.23 -0.07 -16.96
N THR A 131 20.03 -1.08 -17.29
CA THR A 131 21.50 -1.04 -17.24
C THR A 131 22.09 -1.50 -18.58
N ASN A 132 23.39 -1.27 -18.75
CA ASN A 132 24.16 -1.76 -19.90
C ASN A 132 24.95 -3.04 -19.59
N ILE A 133 24.63 -3.71 -18.48
CA ILE A 133 25.27 -4.94 -18.02
C ILE A 133 24.20 -6.02 -17.98
N ILE A 134 24.43 -7.16 -18.64
CA ILE A 134 23.50 -8.31 -18.63
C ILE A 134 23.14 -8.66 -17.18
N PRO A 135 21.84 -8.76 -16.83
CA PRO A 135 20.67 -8.96 -17.70
C PRO A 135 19.98 -7.68 -18.24
N LEU A 136 20.65 -6.52 -18.22
CA LEU A 136 20.16 -5.19 -18.66
C LEU A 136 19.09 -4.57 -17.75
N ILE A 137 18.70 -5.27 -16.69
CA ILE A 137 17.68 -4.85 -15.73
C ILE A 137 18.26 -5.07 -14.35
N GLY A 138 18.32 -4.01 -13.54
CA GLY A 138 18.85 -4.08 -12.18
C GLY A 138 17.89 -4.79 -11.21
N ALA A 139 16.59 -4.49 -11.33
CA ALA A 139 15.56 -5.11 -10.50
C ALA A 139 14.20 -5.18 -11.19
N ALA A 140 13.38 -6.14 -10.73
CA ALA A 140 11.95 -6.20 -10.97
C ALA A 140 11.21 -5.84 -9.67
N GLN A 141 10.19 -5.00 -9.79
CA GLN A 141 9.33 -4.59 -8.69
C GLN A 141 7.88 -4.93 -9.02
N VAL A 142 7.23 -5.71 -8.17
CA VAL A 142 5.88 -6.23 -8.41
C VAL A 142 4.92 -5.68 -7.37
N ALA A 143 3.79 -5.12 -7.79
CA ALA A 143 2.71 -4.66 -6.91
C ALA A 143 1.38 -4.61 -7.65
N PHE A 144 0.28 -4.84 -6.95
CA PHE A 144 -1.04 -4.45 -7.44
C PHE A 144 -1.21 -2.94 -7.35
N ILE A 145 -1.82 -2.34 -8.38
CA ILE A 145 -2.12 -0.90 -8.39
C ILE A 145 -3.11 -0.57 -7.26
N ASN A 146 -4.14 -1.40 -7.11
CA ASN A 146 -5.16 -1.31 -6.07
C ASN A 146 -5.24 -2.64 -5.30
N PRO A 147 -5.73 -2.67 -4.05
CA PRO A 147 -6.02 -3.93 -3.37
C PRO A 147 -6.83 -4.88 -4.27
N PRO A 148 -6.35 -6.11 -4.53
CA PRO A 148 -7.04 -7.02 -5.43
C PRO A 148 -8.34 -7.52 -4.79
N GLN A 149 -9.29 -7.92 -5.63
CA GLN A 149 -10.47 -8.66 -5.20
C GLN A 149 -10.04 -10.09 -4.89
N LEU A 150 -10.27 -10.52 -3.65
CA LEU A 150 -10.05 -11.89 -3.20
C LEU A 150 -11.38 -12.49 -2.77
N SER A 151 -11.72 -13.70 -3.22
CA SER A 151 -12.76 -14.55 -2.61
C SER A 151 -12.19 -15.95 -2.39
N LEU A 152 -12.70 -16.64 -1.37
CA LEU A 152 -12.24 -17.96 -0.97
C LEU A 152 -13.44 -18.89 -0.84
N ASP A 153 -13.43 -19.99 -1.58
CA ASP A 153 -14.38 -21.07 -1.39
C ASP A 153 -13.79 -22.05 -0.39
N PHE A 154 -14.53 -22.26 0.70
CA PHE A 154 -14.14 -23.19 1.75
C PHE A 154 -14.77 -24.55 1.49
N THR A 155 -14.04 -25.63 1.81
CA THR A 155 -14.60 -26.99 1.79
C THR A 155 -15.87 -27.04 2.62
N ASP A 156 -16.88 -27.80 2.16
CA ASP A 156 -18.21 -28.01 2.78
C ASP A 156 -18.11 -28.29 4.30
N ALA A 157 -17.97 -27.24 5.08
CA ALA A 157 -18.02 -27.25 6.53
C ALA A 157 -19.51 -27.18 6.92
N ALA A 158 -20.26 -28.20 6.51
CA ALA A 158 -21.71 -28.30 6.63
C ALA A 158 -22.26 -28.30 8.08
N ASN A 159 -21.45 -27.98 9.10
CA ASN A 159 -21.81 -28.12 10.50
C ASN A 159 -21.60 -26.88 11.39
N ILE A 160 -21.28 -25.69 10.85
CA ILE A 160 -20.78 -24.61 11.72
C ILE A 160 -21.35 -23.25 11.35
N ALA A 161 -22.21 -22.72 12.22
CA ALA A 161 -22.80 -21.38 12.13
C ALA A 161 -21.74 -20.25 12.13
N ASP A 162 -20.53 -20.52 12.64
CA ASP A 162 -19.46 -19.53 12.82
C ASP A 162 -18.48 -19.43 11.63
N LEU A 163 -18.66 -20.24 10.56
CA LEU A 163 -17.74 -20.26 9.42
C LEU A 163 -17.66 -18.91 8.69
N GLY A 164 -18.77 -18.17 8.63
CA GLY A 164 -18.84 -16.87 7.93
C GLY A 164 -17.98 -15.77 8.57
N ILE A 165 -17.92 -15.74 9.91
CA ILE A 165 -17.09 -14.77 10.65
C ILE A 165 -15.61 -15.13 10.49
N ILE A 166 -15.30 -16.44 10.53
CA ILE A 166 -13.94 -16.96 10.37
C ILE A 166 -13.43 -16.68 8.96
N SER A 167 -14.22 -17.00 7.93
CA SER A 167 -13.85 -16.77 6.53
C SER A 167 -13.64 -15.30 6.21
N GLY A 168 -14.52 -14.42 6.72
CA GLY A 168 -14.38 -12.97 6.59
C GLY A 168 -13.09 -12.46 7.25
N THR A 169 -12.77 -12.94 8.45
CA THR A 169 -11.54 -12.56 9.18
C THR A 169 -10.29 -13.02 8.44
N ILE A 170 -10.22 -14.30 8.03
CA ILE A 170 -9.07 -14.85 7.28
C ILE A 170 -8.86 -14.07 5.98
N ARG A 171 -9.94 -13.85 5.21
CA ARG A 171 -9.89 -13.07 3.96
C ARG A 171 -9.36 -11.66 4.20
N LYS A 172 -9.88 -10.94 5.20
CA LYS A 172 -9.44 -9.59 5.55
C LYS A 172 -7.95 -9.58 5.94
N THR A 173 -7.51 -10.54 6.73
CA THR A 173 -6.10 -10.65 7.13
C THR A 173 -5.19 -10.93 5.92
N ILE A 174 -5.56 -11.85 5.03
CA ILE A 174 -4.79 -12.11 3.80
C ILE A 174 -4.71 -10.86 2.92
N LEU A 175 -5.83 -10.16 2.71
CA LEU A 175 -5.83 -8.89 1.96
C LEU A 175 -4.94 -7.83 2.62
N GLY A 176 -4.94 -7.74 3.95
CA GLY A 176 -4.03 -6.85 4.69
C GLY A 176 -2.55 -7.19 4.47
N ILE A 177 -2.21 -8.48 4.42
CA ILE A 177 -0.84 -8.96 4.12
C ILE A 177 -0.45 -8.60 2.69
N ILE A 178 -1.32 -8.88 1.71
CA ILE A 178 -1.10 -8.48 0.31
C ILE A 178 -0.95 -6.95 0.22
N GLY A 179 -1.78 -6.19 0.94
CA GLY A 179 -1.73 -4.73 1.04
C GLY A 179 -0.37 -4.22 1.50
N GLY A 180 0.13 -4.77 2.62
CA GLY A 180 1.40 -4.36 3.21
C GLY A 180 2.64 -4.75 2.38
N MET A 181 2.54 -5.75 1.51
CA MET A 181 3.68 -6.28 0.76
C MET A 181 3.70 -5.89 -0.72
N ALA A 182 2.53 -5.82 -1.34
CA ALA A 182 2.39 -5.84 -2.79
C ALA A 182 1.15 -5.06 -3.27
N VAL A 183 0.72 -4.03 -2.56
CA VAL A 183 -0.19 -2.99 -3.08
C VAL A 183 0.52 -1.66 -3.00
N LEU A 184 0.41 -0.85 -4.06
CA LEU A 184 1.08 0.44 -4.10
C LEU A 184 0.75 1.32 -2.87
N PRO A 185 1.76 1.98 -2.28
CA PRO A 185 3.14 2.12 -2.78
C PRO A 185 4.11 0.97 -2.43
N ASN A 186 3.65 -0.08 -1.74
CA ASN A 186 4.48 -1.24 -1.39
C ASN A 186 4.73 -2.10 -2.61
N ARG A 187 5.99 -2.51 -2.79
CA ARG A 187 6.45 -3.30 -3.95
C ARG A 187 7.29 -4.47 -3.47
N PHE A 188 6.98 -5.65 -3.98
CA PHE A 188 7.87 -6.80 -3.85
C PHE A 188 9.06 -6.63 -4.78
N LEU A 189 10.26 -6.46 -4.22
CA LEU A 189 11.49 -6.20 -4.94
C LEU A 189 12.30 -7.47 -5.17
N VAL A 190 12.62 -7.74 -6.43
CA VAL A 190 13.55 -8.80 -6.85
C VAL A 190 14.74 -8.15 -7.54
N LYS A 191 15.91 -8.20 -6.89
CA LYS A 191 17.17 -7.76 -7.52
C LYS A 191 17.61 -8.81 -8.54
N LEU A 192 17.72 -8.39 -9.80
CA LEU A 192 18.23 -9.22 -10.90
C LEU A 192 19.75 -9.04 -11.04
N ASP A 193 20.27 -7.93 -10.53
CA ASP A 193 21.69 -7.62 -10.39
C ASP A 193 22.02 -7.41 -8.91
N ASN A 194 23.02 -8.13 -8.39
CA ASN A 194 23.47 -7.98 -7.00
C ASN A 194 24.09 -6.60 -6.72
N SER A 195 24.55 -5.89 -7.75
CA SER A 195 25.06 -4.51 -7.65
C SER A 195 23.97 -3.44 -7.74
N ASN A 196 22.70 -3.84 -7.80
CA ASN A 196 21.57 -2.94 -7.96
C ASN A 196 21.52 -1.88 -6.84
N ASP A 197 21.59 -0.61 -7.24
CA ASP A 197 21.54 0.55 -6.35
C ASP A 197 20.09 0.89 -5.97
N TRP A 198 19.79 0.82 -4.68
CA TRP A 198 18.47 1.16 -4.14
C TRP A 198 18.01 2.57 -4.52
N PHE A 199 18.92 3.56 -4.55
CA PHE A 199 18.57 4.95 -4.86
C PHE A 199 18.07 5.13 -6.30
N LYS A 200 18.50 4.25 -7.21
CA LYS A 200 18.04 4.24 -8.62
C LYS A 200 16.80 3.37 -8.83
N THR A 201 16.55 2.46 -7.89
CA THR A 201 15.44 1.50 -7.97
C THR A 201 14.17 2.06 -7.33
N TYR A 202 14.34 2.83 -6.26
CA TYR A 202 13.24 3.47 -5.54
C TYR A 202 12.35 4.29 -6.49
N GLN A 203 11.04 4.13 -6.32
CA GLN A 203 10.04 4.91 -7.04
C GLN A 203 9.46 5.96 -6.10
N PRO A 204 9.66 7.27 -6.35
CA PRO A 204 9.00 8.30 -5.58
C PRO A 204 7.50 8.31 -5.86
N HIS A 205 6.73 8.83 -4.90
CA HIS A 205 5.33 9.18 -5.15
C HIS A 205 5.25 10.27 -6.21
N LEU A 206 4.16 10.25 -6.97
CA LEU A 206 3.86 11.24 -8.01
C LEU A 206 3.48 12.58 -7.39
N GLY A 207 2.77 12.55 -6.26
CA GLY A 207 2.23 13.75 -5.64
C GLY A 207 1.30 13.46 -4.47
N VAL A 208 0.51 14.46 -4.12
CA VAL A 208 -0.54 14.42 -3.10
C VAL A 208 -1.89 14.64 -3.77
N VAL A 209 -2.86 13.79 -3.47
CA VAL A 209 -4.28 14.11 -3.73
C VAL A 209 -4.89 14.67 -2.46
N ARG A 210 -5.32 15.94 -2.52
CA ARG A 210 -6.11 16.58 -1.47
C ARG A 210 -7.58 16.32 -1.77
N LEU A 211 -8.19 15.46 -0.96
CA LEU A 211 -9.55 14.96 -1.14
C LEU A 211 -10.47 15.58 -0.08
N THR A 212 -11.55 16.19 -0.53
CA THR A 212 -12.65 16.65 0.32
C THR A 212 -13.85 15.75 0.13
N ILE A 213 -14.37 15.20 1.24
CA ILE A 213 -15.68 14.54 1.28
C ILE A 213 -16.70 15.62 1.64
N GLU A 214 -17.50 16.06 0.66
CA GLU A 214 -18.48 17.12 0.86
C GLU A 214 -19.68 16.55 1.64
N ARG A 215 -20.45 15.67 1.00
CA ARG A 215 -21.71 15.14 1.53
C ARG A 215 -22.11 13.84 0.86
N ALA A 216 -23.05 13.12 1.48
CA ALA A 216 -23.79 12.05 0.83
C ALA A 216 -25.25 12.47 0.63
N VAL A 217 -25.94 11.80 -0.29
CA VAL A 217 -27.39 11.92 -0.47
C VAL A 217 -28.02 10.55 -0.58
N GLY A 218 -29.27 10.44 -0.15
CA GLY A 218 -30.08 9.24 -0.34
C GLY A 218 -29.62 8.04 0.50
N ILE A 219 -28.93 8.28 1.61
CA ILE A 219 -28.54 7.21 2.54
C ILE A 219 -29.81 6.60 3.12
N ALA A 220 -29.98 5.29 2.98
CA ALA A 220 -31.05 4.55 3.62
C ALA A 220 -30.45 3.45 4.47
N GLY A 221 -30.90 3.33 5.73
CA GLY A 221 -30.46 2.26 6.61
C GLY A 221 -30.70 0.86 6.00
N PRO A 222 -29.94 -0.15 6.43
CA PRO A 222 -30.01 -1.50 5.88
C PRO A 222 -31.44 -2.06 5.93
N LYS A 223 -31.89 -2.67 4.82
CA LYS A 223 -33.22 -3.31 4.74
C LYS A 223 -33.27 -4.52 5.70
N LYS A 224 -33.73 -4.32 6.94
CA LYS A 224 -33.90 -5.39 7.94
C LYS A 224 -34.84 -6.49 7.40
N SER A 225 -34.47 -7.77 7.58
CA SER A 225 -35.18 -8.95 7.03
C SER A 225 -36.61 -9.13 7.57
N GLY A 226 -37.42 -9.92 6.84
CA GLY A 226 -38.90 -9.95 6.89
C GLY A 226 -39.58 -10.14 8.24
N VAL A 227 -38.91 -10.71 9.25
CA VAL A 227 -39.50 -10.90 10.59
C VAL A 227 -39.45 -9.61 11.43
N LYS A 228 -38.41 -8.76 11.26
CA LYS A 228 -38.33 -7.42 11.90
C LYS A 228 -39.24 -6.38 11.21
N ARG A 229 -39.59 -6.61 9.94
CA ARG A 229 -40.47 -5.74 9.14
C ARG A 229 -41.88 -5.59 9.71
N LEU A 230 -42.39 -6.61 10.41
CA LEU A 230 -43.74 -6.57 11.01
C LEU A 230 -43.81 -5.76 12.31
N LEU A 231 -42.70 -5.59 13.03
CA LEU A 231 -42.65 -4.92 14.33
C LEU A 231 -42.19 -3.45 14.25
N ALA A 232 -41.58 -3.03 13.15
CA ALA A 232 -40.89 -1.73 13.04
C ALA A 232 -41.64 -0.65 12.23
N LYS A 233 -42.96 -0.74 12.06
CA LYS A 233 -43.75 0.20 11.22
C LYS A 233 -43.78 1.67 11.68
N VAL A 234 -42.99 2.08 12.67
CA VAL A 234 -43.05 3.43 13.27
C VAL A 234 -41.71 4.18 13.34
N VAL A 235 -40.55 3.55 13.12
CA VAL A 235 -39.26 4.27 13.12
C VAL A 235 -38.39 3.75 11.97
N LYS A 236 -38.20 4.55 10.92
CA LYS A 236 -37.04 4.39 10.04
C LYS A 236 -35.87 4.94 10.86
N ASP A 237 -35.01 4.06 11.39
CA ASP A 237 -33.72 4.51 11.92
C ASP A 237 -32.98 5.20 10.77
N VAL A 238 -32.62 6.46 10.97
CA VAL A 238 -31.70 7.17 10.09
C VAL A 238 -30.30 6.90 10.61
N PRO A 239 -29.38 6.35 9.81
CA PRO A 239 -28.04 5.98 10.28
C PRO A 239 -27.23 7.18 10.81
N ASP A 240 -26.34 6.91 11.76
CA ASP A 240 -25.29 7.82 12.20
C ASP A 240 -24.07 7.65 11.28
N CYS A 241 -24.03 8.39 10.18
CA CYS A 241 -23.12 8.10 9.06
C CYS A 241 -21.70 8.65 9.24
N TYR A 242 -20.72 7.88 8.81
CA TYR A 242 -19.36 8.34 8.57
C TYR A 242 -18.74 7.62 7.36
N CYS A 243 -17.65 8.16 6.82
CA CYS A 243 -16.92 7.56 5.71
C CYS A 243 -15.57 7.01 6.18
N LYS A 244 -15.24 5.79 5.76
CA LYS A 244 -13.87 5.26 5.71
C LYS A 244 -13.34 5.45 4.29
N VAL A 245 -12.19 6.07 4.15
CA VAL A 245 -11.62 6.41 2.85
C VAL A 245 -10.22 5.82 2.73
N THR A 246 -9.96 5.12 1.62
CA THR A 246 -8.67 4.47 1.36
C THR A 246 -8.17 4.79 -0.05
N VAL A 247 -6.85 5.00 -0.17
CA VAL A 247 -6.13 5.15 -1.44
C VAL A 247 -4.91 4.23 -1.43
N GLY A 248 -4.93 3.16 -2.21
CA GLY A 248 -3.85 2.16 -2.21
C GLY A 248 -3.65 1.51 -0.84
N ALA A 249 -2.40 1.51 -0.35
CA ALA A 249 -2.02 1.02 0.97
C ALA A 249 -1.69 2.15 1.97
N GLU A 250 -2.10 3.39 1.70
CA GLU A 250 -2.04 4.48 2.68
C GLU A 250 -2.96 4.20 3.88
N GLU A 251 -2.74 4.91 4.99
CA GLU A 251 -3.57 4.79 6.18
C GLU A 251 -5.03 5.16 5.88
N GLU A 252 -5.97 4.39 6.42
CA GLU A 252 -7.40 4.67 6.27
C GLU A 252 -7.75 5.96 7.00
N TRP A 253 -8.45 6.87 6.30
CA TRP A 253 -8.99 8.07 6.91
C TRP A 253 -10.47 7.88 7.22
N ARG A 254 -10.88 8.24 8.44
CA ARG A 254 -12.27 8.23 8.90
C ARG A 254 -12.77 9.66 9.11
N THR A 255 -13.90 10.02 8.53
CA THR A 255 -14.56 11.31 8.79
C THR A 255 -15.25 11.34 10.16
N THR A 256 -15.70 12.51 10.59
CA THR A 256 -16.59 12.63 11.75
C THR A 256 -17.95 11.98 11.49
N THR A 257 -18.59 11.48 12.54
CA THR A 257 -19.93 10.92 12.46
C THR A 257 -20.99 12.02 12.39
N LYS A 258 -21.91 11.94 11.43
CA LYS A 258 -23.11 12.79 11.31
C LYS A 258 -24.33 12.00 11.72
N LYS A 259 -25.04 12.51 12.72
CA LYS A 259 -26.08 11.74 13.39
C LYS A 259 -27.43 11.86 12.71
N ASN A 260 -28.09 10.73 12.53
CA ASN A 260 -29.49 10.64 12.09
C ASN A 260 -29.80 11.50 10.85
N ASP A 261 -28.92 11.44 9.83
CA ASP A 261 -29.05 12.23 8.61
C ASP A 261 -29.05 11.34 7.35
N HIS A 262 -30.04 11.55 6.48
CA HIS A 262 -30.13 10.86 5.19
C HIS A 262 -29.22 11.47 4.13
N ASP A 263 -28.85 12.74 4.31
CA ASP A 263 -28.04 13.51 3.39
C ASP A 263 -26.87 14.20 4.15
N PRO A 264 -26.03 13.44 4.87
CA PRO A 264 -25.02 13.99 5.78
C PRO A 264 -23.98 14.85 5.05
N GLU A 265 -23.62 15.99 5.64
CA GLU A 265 -22.55 16.88 5.16
C GLU A 265 -21.33 16.83 6.10
N TRP A 266 -20.18 16.38 5.58
CA TRP A 266 -18.91 16.34 6.31
C TRP A 266 -18.08 17.59 6.07
N ASN A 267 -17.86 17.95 4.81
CA ASN A 267 -16.95 19.01 4.39
C ASN A 267 -15.54 18.86 5.01
N GLU A 268 -15.06 17.62 5.10
CA GLU A 268 -13.76 17.30 5.68
C GLU A 268 -12.75 16.97 4.59
N THR A 269 -11.49 17.34 4.82
CA THR A 269 -10.40 17.20 3.84
C THR A 269 -9.27 16.35 4.40
N HIS A 270 -8.69 15.52 3.55
CA HIS A 270 -7.51 14.73 3.85
C HIS A 270 -6.58 14.62 2.64
N ASP A 271 -5.28 14.50 2.92
CA ASP A 271 -4.23 14.38 1.91
C ASP A 271 -3.72 12.94 1.85
N PHE A 272 -3.75 12.33 0.65
CA PHE A 272 -3.16 11.00 0.41
C PHE A 272 -1.95 11.09 -0.51
N LEU A 273 -0.92 10.30 -0.24
CA LEU A 273 0.20 10.13 -1.17
C LEU A 273 -0.22 9.25 -2.36
N VAL A 274 0.17 9.66 -3.57
CA VAL A 274 -0.21 8.98 -4.80
C VAL A 274 1.02 8.35 -5.45
N ALA A 275 1.00 7.04 -5.63
CA ALA A 275 2.05 6.29 -6.32
C ALA A 275 1.72 6.02 -7.79
N ASP A 276 0.43 5.97 -8.13
CA ASP A 276 -0.05 5.77 -9.50
C ASP A 276 -1.43 6.43 -9.68
N PHE A 277 -1.67 7.04 -10.84
CA PHE A 277 -2.96 7.70 -11.12
C PHE A 277 -4.12 6.72 -11.33
N GLU A 278 -3.83 5.45 -11.62
CA GLU A 278 -4.84 4.39 -11.69
C GLU A 278 -5.22 3.84 -10.29
N GLN A 279 -4.64 4.37 -9.20
CA GLN A 279 -5.12 4.09 -7.85
C GLN A 279 -6.54 4.64 -7.65
N ASN A 280 -7.33 3.89 -6.89
CA ASN A 280 -8.71 4.23 -6.57
C ASN A 280 -8.80 4.96 -5.24
N ILE A 281 -9.59 6.03 -5.21
CA ILE A 281 -10.20 6.57 -4.02
C ILE A 281 -11.42 5.71 -3.74
N THR A 282 -11.39 4.94 -2.65
CA THR A 282 -12.50 4.10 -2.21
C THR A 282 -13.14 4.72 -0.99
N ILE A 283 -14.46 4.85 -0.99
CA ILE A 283 -15.26 5.47 0.05
C ILE A 283 -16.28 4.45 0.51
N ASP A 284 -16.17 4.05 1.78
CA ASP A 284 -17.03 3.10 2.44
C ASP A 284 -17.85 3.84 3.50
N VAL A 285 -19.16 3.98 3.26
CA VAL A 285 -20.07 4.70 4.16
C VAL A 285 -20.65 3.71 5.16
N ASN A 286 -20.52 4.02 6.44
CA ASN A 286 -20.85 3.14 7.55
C ASN A 286 -21.76 3.85 8.56
N ASP A 287 -22.54 3.05 9.29
CA ASP A 287 -23.34 3.48 10.45
C ASP A 287 -22.51 3.35 11.74
N ASP A 288 -22.56 4.36 12.62
CA ASP A 288 -21.83 4.46 13.90
C ASP A 288 -22.67 3.95 15.09
N ASP A 289 -23.49 2.94 14.86
CA ASP A 289 -24.32 2.31 15.89
C ASP A 289 -23.56 1.20 16.64
N VAL A 290 -23.88 1.02 17.93
CA VAL A 290 -23.20 0.05 18.81
C VAL A 290 -23.63 -1.38 18.46
N GLY A 291 -22.90 -2.01 17.53
CA GLY A 291 -23.00 -3.42 17.18
C GLY A 291 -22.69 -3.63 15.70
N ALA A 292 -21.55 -4.28 15.41
CA ALA A 292 -21.04 -4.62 14.07
C ALA A 292 -21.44 -3.62 12.97
N ASP A 293 -20.64 -2.57 12.78
CA ASP A 293 -20.73 -1.55 11.70
C ASP A 293 -21.55 -2.07 10.52
N ASP A 294 -22.81 -1.62 10.40
CA ASP A 294 -23.68 -2.01 9.31
C ASP A 294 -23.23 -1.20 8.06
N ASP A 295 -22.48 -1.86 7.17
CA ASP A 295 -22.09 -1.35 5.84
C ASP A 295 -23.33 -0.79 5.11
N ILE A 296 -23.29 0.51 4.80
CA ILE A 296 -24.37 1.20 4.07
C ILE A 296 -24.10 1.07 2.57
N GLY A 297 -22.86 1.29 2.16
CA GLY A 297 -22.43 1.11 0.79
C GLY A 297 -21.06 1.68 0.51
N ILE A 298 -20.44 1.12 -0.51
CA ILE A 298 -19.10 1.43 -0.99
C ILE A 298 -19.15 1.97 -2.43
N GLY A 299 -18.35 3.00 -2.67
CA GLY A 299 -18.12 3.60 -3.98
C GLY A 299 -16.63 3.81 -4.23
N SER A 300 -16.22 3.81 -5.48
CA SER A 300 -14.82 4.06 -5.84
C SER A 300 -14.69 4.81 -7.15
N ILE A 301 -13.65 5.64 -7.26
CA ILE A 301 -13.25 6.31 -8.50
C ILE A 301 -11.72 6.33 -8.59
N SER A 302 -11.14 6.19 -9.79
CA SER A 302 -9.69 6.33 -9.93
C SER A 302 -9.28 7.80 -9.83
N ILE A 303 -8.08 8.06 -9.33
CA ILE A 303 -7.50 9.41 -9.25
C ILE A 303 -7.48 10.05 -10.64
N LYS A 304 -7.09 9.28 -11.65
CA LYS A 304 -7.14 9.70 -13.06
C LYS A 304 -8.53 10.16 -13.48
N GLU A 305 -9.57 9.37 -13.21
CA GLU A 305 -10.93 9.68 -13.65
C GLU A 305 -11.44 10.97 -12.99
N ILE A 306 -11.26 11.13 -11.67
CA ILE A 306 -11.74 12.35 -10.99
C ILE A 306 -10.98 13.59 -11.46
N LEU A 307 -9.67 13.51 -11.70
CA LEU A 307 -8.87 14.64 -12.18
C LEU A 307 -9.23 15.01 -13.62
N LEU A 308 -9.40 14.04 -14.52
CA LEU A 308 -9.91 14.29 -15.88
C LEU A 308 -11.34 14.84 -15.89
N GLY A 309 -12.14 14.50 -14.88
CA GLY A 309 -13.48 15.03 -14.65
C GLY A 309 -13.53 16.44 -14.05
N GLY A 310 -12.39 17.14 -13.93
CA GLY A 310 -12.33 18.49 -13.35
C GLY A 310 -12.24 18.52 -11.82
N GLY A 311 -11.91 17.39 -11.19
CA GLY A 311 -11.66 17.30 -9.75
C GLY A 311 -12.93 17.27 -8.89
N SER A 312 -14.12 17.05 -9.45
CA SER A 312 -15.37 16.92 -8.67
C SER A 312 -16.24 15.81 -9.25
N LYS A 313 -16.75 14.93 -8.40
CA LYS A 313 -17.59 13.80 -8.83
C LYS A 313 -18.63 13.44 -7.77
N GLU A 314 -19.81 13.09 -8.23
CA GLU A 314 -20.79 12.34 -7.47
C GLU A 314 -20.62 10.83 -7.75
N ILE A 315 -20.26 10.07 -6.72
CA ILE A 315 -19.95 8.64 -6.78
C ILE A 315 -21.16 7.85 -6.26
N ALA A 316 -21.71 6.96 -7.09
CA ALA A 316 -22.79 6.07 -6.68
C ALA A 316 -22.28 4.97 -5.75
N LEU A 317 -23.06 4.67 -4.69
CA LEU A 317 -22.73 3.61 -3.75
C LEU A 317 -23.38 2.28 -4.13
N THR A 318 -22.67 1.20 -3.86
CA THR A 318 -23.15 -0.17 -3.98
C THR A 318 -23.08 -0.86 -2.63
N HIS A 319 -24.01 -1.76 -2.33
CA HIS A 319 -23.97 -2.59 -1.14
C HIS A 319 -24.05 -4.06 -1.56
N LYS A 320 -23.02 -4.84 -1.22
CA LYS A 320 -22.88 -6.25 -1.64
C LYS A 320 -23.01 -6.46 -3.15
N GLY A 321 -22.52 -5.50 -3.94
CA GLY A 321 -22.56 -5.53 -5.40
C GLY A 321 -23.87 -5.06 -6.02
N GLU A 322 -24.89 -4.73 -5.23
CA GLU A 322 -26.14 -4.16 -5.72
C GLU A 322 -26.11 -2.62 -5.65
N HIS A 323 -26.67 -1.96 -6.65
CA HIS A 323 -26.80 -0.50 -6.65
C HIS A 323 -27.73 -0.01 -5.53
N THR A 324 -27.33 1.06 -4.88
CA THR A 324 -28.17 1.82 -3.95
C THR A 324 -28.66 3.11 -4.61
N ASP A 325 -29.60 3.80 -3.96
CA ASP A 325 -29.99 5.15 -4.35
C ASP A 325 -28.99 6.21 -3.83
N ALA A 326 -28.03 5.80 -2.99
CA ALA A 326 -27.13 6.69 -2.30
C ALA A 326 -25.93 7.10 -3.17
N ARG A 327 -25.48 8.34 -2.97
CA ARG A 327 -24.32 8.90 -3.67
C ARG A 327 -23.49 9.77 -2.74
N VAL A 328 -22.19 9.86 -2.98
CA VAL A 328 -21.26 10.72 -2.24
C VAL A 328 -20.63 11.72 -3.20
N THR A 329 -20.69 13.01 -2.85
CA THR A 329 -19.98 14.06 -3.60
C THR A 329 -18.61 14.28 -3.02
N VAL A 330 -17.60 14.24 -3.89
CA VAL A 330 -16.21 14.46 -3.52
C VAL A 330 -15.51 15.45 -4.43
N HIS A 331 -14.50 16.11 -3.89
CA HIS A 331 -13.62 17.02 -4.62
C HIS A 331 -12.16 16.60 -4.44
N ALA A 332 -11.38 16.60 -5.52
CA ALA A 332 -9.97 16.26 -5.50
C ALA A 332 -9.14 17.32 -6.22
N LYS A 333 -8.04 17.73 -5.58
CA LYS A 333 -6.97 18.50 -6.20
C LYS A 333 -5.68 17.70 -6.13
N PHE A 334 -4.90 17.73 -7.20
CA PHE A 334 -3.62 17.02 -7.25
C PHE A 334 -2.45 18.01 -7.20
N PHE A 335 -1.49 17.74 -6.33
CA PHE A 335 -0.27 18.52 -6.18
C PHE A 335 0.93 17.65 -6.54
N ASN A 336 1.72 18.09 -7.52
CA ASN A 336 2.99 17.46 -7.87
C ASN A 336 4.01 17.69 -6.75
N PHE A 337 4.86 16.69 -6.51
CA PHE A 337 6.08 16.88 -5.74
C PHE A 337 7.15 17.55 -6.58
N VAL A 338 7.70 18.64 -6.07
CA VAL A 338 8.70 19.44 -6.80
C VAL A 338 9.92 19.76 -5.92
N SER A 339 11.07 20.03 -6.55
CA SER A 339 12.34 20.27 -5.85
C SER A 339 12.67 21.75 -5.67
N GLU A 340 11.82 22.70 -6.08
CA GLU A 340 12.08 24.11 -5.82
C GLU A 340 11.93 24.42 -4.32
N PRO A 341 12.95 25.01 -3.66
CA PRO A 341 12.89 25.33 -2.23
C PRO A 341 11.68 26.17 -1.82
N GLN A 342 11.21 27.04 -2.72
CA GLN A 342 10.08 27.94 -2.50
C GLN A 342 8.72 27.21 -2.45
N ALA A 343 8.63 26.03 -3.06
CA ALA A 343 7.42 25.22 -3.05
C ALA A 343 7.22 24.49 -1.70
N LEU A 344 8.28 24.34 -0.90
CA LEU A 344 8.21 23.80 0.45
C LEU A 344 7.86 24.94 1.42
N SER A 345 6.56 25.25 1.51
CA SER A 345 6.07 26.38 2.31
C SER A 345 4.82 25.99 3.09
N ALA A 346 4.76 26.39 4.37
CA ALA A 346 3.57 26.25 5.20
C ALA A 346 2.34 26.96 4.59
N SER A 347 2.53 27.96 3.72
CA SER A 347 1.41 28.64 3.04
C SER A 347 0.67 27.74 2.03
N GLN A 348 1.23 26.59 1.64
CA GLN A 348 0.56 25.58 0.81
C GLN A 348 -0.36 24.65 1.61
N ALA A 349 -0.30 24.73 2.95
CA ALA A 349 -1.13 23.98 3.90
C ALA A 349 -1.94 24.97 4.77
N PRO A 350 -2.96 25.65 4.22
CA PRO A 350 -3.78 26.61 4.95
C PRO A 350 -4.51 26.02 6.17
N GLU A 351 -4.82 24.72 6.18
CA GLU A 351 -5.50 24.06 7.30
C GLU A 351 -4.53 23.23 8.16
N GLN A 352 -4.84 23.13 9.45
CA GLN A 352 -4.00 22.39 10.38
C GLN A 352 -3.98 20.90 10.03
N GLY A 353 -2.80 20.34 9.78
CA GLY A 353 -2.61 18.94 9.42
C GLY A 353 -2.48 18.68 7.92
N GLU A 354 -2.73 19.66 7.06
CA GLU A 354 -2.47 19.55 5.63
C GLU A 354 -0.98 19.38 5.32
N ILE A 355 -0.69 18.61 4.28
CA ILE A 355 0.66 18.36 3.81
C ILE A 355 1.13 19.60 3.02
N CYS A 356 2.34 20.09 3.29
CA CYS A 356 3.02 21.11 2.49
C CYS A 356 4.26 20.58 1.75
N GLY A 357 4.61 19.32 1.99
CA GLY A 357 5.70 18.63 1.29
C GLY A 357 5.90 17.21 1.80
N LEU A 358 6.90 16.52 1.26
CA LEU A 358 7.27 15.17 1.68
C LEU A 358 8.77 15.07 1.89
N ALA A 359 9.18 14.64 3.08
CA ALA A 359 10.54 14.16 3.31
C ALA A 359 10.58 12.65 3.06
N THR A 360 11.58 12.19 2.31
CA THR A 360 11.84 10.78 2.06
C THR A 360 13.25 10.46 2.52
N VAL A 361 13.38 9.46 3.39
CA VAL A 361 14.67 8.90 3.81
C VAL A 361 14.81 7.50 3.22
N LEU A 362 15.76 7.32 2.30
CA LEU A 362 16.12 6.03 1.74
C LEU A 362 17.30 5.46 2.53
N VAL A 363 17.13 4.26 3.10
CA VAL A 363 18.20 3.51 3.76
C VAL A 363 18.57 2.33 2.87
N ALA A 364 19.73 2.42 2.21
CA ALA A 364 20.19 1.38 1.28
C ALA A 364 20.87 0.23 2.03
N SER A 365 21.92 0.53 2.79
CA SER A 365 22.75 -0.48 3.47
C SER A 365 23.50 0.07 4.67
N ALA A 366 24.00 -0.82 5.52
CA ALA A 366 25.11 -0.53 6.41
C ALA A 366 26.36 -1.27 5.92
N LEU A 367 27.55 -0.72 6.16
CA LEU A 367 28.82 -1.30 5.77
C LEU A 367 29.77 -1.34 6.98
N GLY A 368 30.66 -2.32 7.00
CA GLY A 368 31.75 -2.39 7.97
C GLY A 368 31.32 -2.75 9.40
N LEU A 369 30.16 -3.40 9.57
CA LEU A 369 29.74 -3.86 10.89
C LEU A 369 30.77 -4.83 11.49
N GLN A 370 30.96 -4.77 12.81
CA GLN A 370 31.92 -5.59 13.54
C GLN A 370 31.21 -6.45 14.60
N GLY A 371 31.81 -7.59 14.96
CA GLY A 371 31.30 -8.45 16.03
C GLY A 371 31.17 -9.92 15.61
N GLN A 372 30.50 -10.71 16.44
CA GLN A 372 30.22 -12.11 16.13
C GLN A 372 29.05 -12.22 15.15
N ARG A 373 29.30 -12.86 14.01
CA ARG A 373 28.36 -13.00 12.89
C ARG A 373 26.95 -13.44 13.30
N ASP A 374 26.87 -14.45 14.16
CA ASP A 374 25.60 -15.09 14.54
C ASP A 374 24.86 -14.31 15.66
N GLU A 375 25.53 -13.32 16.27
CA GLU A 375 24.94 -12.44 17.30
C GLU A 375 24.44 -11.11 16.72
N LEU A 376 24.85 -10.77 15.50
CA LEU A 376 24.48 -9.54 14.82
C LEU A 376 23.00 -9.56 14.43
N GLN A 377 22.28 -8.54 14.90
CA GLN A 377 20.89 -8.25 14.55
C GLN A 377 20.75 -6.76 14.18
N PRO A 378 21.39 -6.30 13.09
CA PRO A 378 21.44 -4.88 12.76
C PRO A 378 20.11 -4.38 12.20
N SER A 379 19.80 -3.13 12.52
CA SER A 379 18.72 -2.35 11.92
C SER A 379 19.06 -0.87 11.98
N ILE A 380 18.42 -0.05 11.15
CA ILE A 380 18.62 1.40 11.11
C ILE A 380 17.36 2.07 11.62
N LYS A 381 17.50 2.90 12.66
CA LYS A 381 16.46 3.80 13.14
C LYS A 381 16.65 5.18 12.53
N VAL A 382 15.62 5.69 11.87
CA VAL A 382 15.55 7.05 11.34
C VAL A 382 14.60 7.85 12.21
N SER A 383 15.02 9.01 12.69
CA SER A 383 14.14 9.93 13.39
C SER A 383 14.22 11.35 12.86
N TRP A 384 13.09 12.04 12.83
CA TRP A 384 12.98 13.45 12.49
C TRP A 384 11.90 14.12 13.35
N GLY A 385 12.33 15.01 14.25
CA GLY A 385 11.45 15.52 15.30
C GLY A 385 10.90 14.38 16.17
N ALA A 386 9.58 14.33 16.33
CA ALA A 386 8.89 13.28 17.08
C ALA A 386 8.65 11.99 16.29
N LYS A 387 8.90 11.97 14.97
CA LYS A 387 8.67 10.79 14.14
C LYS A 387 9.87 9.86 14.17
N GLU A 388 9.62 8.58 14.40
CA GLU A 388 10.63 7.53 14.39
C GLU A 388 10.20 6.37 13.49
N PHE A 389 11.16 5.82 12.75
CA PHE A 389 10.98 4.66 11.89
C PHE A 389 12.17 3.73 12.04
N ARG A 390 11.98 2.43 11.80
CA ARG A 390 13.04 1.43 11.93
C ARG A 390 13.00 0.46 10.78
N THR A 391 14.17 0.12 10.26
CA THR A 391 14.25 -0.89 9.21
C THR A 391 13.99 -2.29 9.76
N ALA A 392 13.65 -3.23 8.87
CA ALA A 392 13.58 -4.64 9.25
C ALA A 392 14.92 -5.10 9.82
N VAL A 393 14.87 -5.81 10.96
CA VAL A 393 16.05 -6.39 11.60
C VAL A 393 16.61 -7.49 10.70
N LYS A 394 17.91 -7.42 10.42
CA LYS A 394 18.62 -8.45 9.65
C LYS A 394 19.20 -9.47 10.59
N THR A 395 19.21 -10.72 10.17
CA THR A 395 19.85 -11.83 10.90
C THR A 395 20.71 -12.61 9.92
N TYR A 396 21.77 -13.24 10.42
CA TYR A 396 22.61 -14.06 9.57
C TYR A 396 21.86 -15.30 9.08
N THR A 397 21.93 -15.52 7.77
CA THR A 397 21.57 -16.78 7.13
C THR A 397 22.68 -17.17 6.14
N PRO A 398 22.91 -18.47 5.86
CA PRO A 398 23.93 -18.89 4.90
C PRO A 398 23.79 -18.17 3.55
N GLY A 399 24.87 -17.54 3.09
CA GLY A 399 24.89 -16.76 1.84
C GLY A 399 24.61 -15.26 2.00
N THR A 400 24.27 -14.78 3.20
CA THR A 400 24.13 -13.34 3.49
C THR A 400 25.41 -12.73 4.04
N ASP A 401 25.75 -11.53 3.57
CA ASP A 401 26.78 -10.69 4.19
C ASP A 401 26.15 -9.84 5.31
N ILE A 402 26.15 -10.38 6.53
CA ILE A 402 25.62 -9.70 7.71
C ILE A 402 26.49 -8.51 8.15
N PHE A 403 27.73 -8.39 7.65
CA PHE A 403 28.61 -7.26 7.97
C PHE A 403 28.35 -6.06 7.06
N ASN A 404 27.75 -6.30 5.89
CA ASN A 404 27.36 -5.28 4.92
C ASN A 404 25.89 -5.44 4.47
N PRO A 405 24.92 -5.45 5.41
CA PRO A 405 23.55 -5.80 5.08
C PRO A 405 22.88 -4.71 4.23
N SER A 406 22.12 -5.13 3.21
CA SER A 406 21.18 -4.25 2.52
C SER A 406 19.85 -4.20 3.26
N PHE A 407 19.30 -3.00 3.42
CA PHE A 407 17.96 -2.77 3.97
C PHE A 407 16.97 -2.47 2.86
N ASP A 408 17.37 -1.64 1.87
CA ASP A 408 16.56 -1.24 0.72
C ASP A 408 15.15 -0.75 1.12
N GLN A 409 15.09 0.14 2.12
CA GLN A 409 13.84 0.65 2.66
C GLN A 409 13.73 2.16 2.52
N ALA A 410 12.49 2.65 2.49
CA ALA A 410 12.16 4.05 2.35
C ALA A 410 11.18 4.45 3.45
N PHE A 411 11.49 5.53 4.16
CA PHE A 411 10.60 6.16 5.13
C PHE A 411 10.08 7.47 4.54
N ARG A 412 8.75 7.59 4.51
CA ARG A 412 8.05 8.75 3.96
C ARG A 412 7.45 9.53 5.12
N ILE A 413 7.79 10.81 5.21
CA ILE A 413 7.38 11.67 6.31
C ILE A 413 6.66 12.88 5.71
N PRO A 414 5.31 12.90 5.75
CA PRO A 414 4.55 14.08 5.40
C PRO A 414 5.03 15.29 6.22
N ILE A 415 5.35 16.36 5.51
CA ILE A 415 5.78 17.63 6.10
C ILE A 415 4.52 18.47 6.29
N THR A 416 4.24 18.85 7.52
CA THR A 416 3.24 19.85 7.88
C THR A 416 3.93 21.17 8.24
N GLY A 417 3.16 22.25 8.36
CA GLY A 417 3.71 23.55 8.79
C GLY A 417 4.51 23.48 10.09
N ASP A 418 4.03 22.73 11.08
CA ASP A 418 4.69 22.55 12.38
C ASP A 418 6.04 21.84 12.26
N VAL A 419 6.11 20.78 11.44
CA VAL A 419 7.35 20.03 11.20
C VAL A 419 8.36 20.92 10.51
N LEU A 420 7.93 21.66 9.50
CA LEU A 420 8.80 22.57 8.73
C LEU A 420 9.41 23.67 9.63
N ASN A 421 8.62 24.21 10.57
CA ASN A 421 9.06 25.26 11.48
C ASN A 421 10.01 24.77 12.59
N SER A 422 10.00 23.47 12.91
CA SER A 422 10.87 22.91 13.94
C SER A 422 12.36 22.90 13.55
N ALA A 423 12.65 22.85 12.24
CA ALA A 423 14.00 22.70 11.68
C ALA A 423 14.86 21.59 12.36
N ALA A 424 14.22 20.56 12.92
CA ALA A 424 14.91 19.48 13.61
C ALA A 424 15.85 18.73 12.64
N PRO A 425 17.05 18.30 13.10
CA PRO A 425 17.93 17.47 12.27
C PRO A 425 17.32 16.09 12.03
N PHE A 426 17.71 15.47 10.92
CA PHE A 426 17.46 14.06 10.68
C PHE A 426 18.52 13.25 11.42
N ARG A 427 18.12 12.17 12.07
CA ARG A 427 19.03 11.30 12.81
C ARG A 427 18.96 9.89 12.27
N ILE A 428 20.11 9.33 11.92
CA ILE A 428 20.25 7.96 11.43
C ILE A 428 21.06 7.19 12.46
N SER A 429 20.44 6.19 13.06
CA SER A 429 20.99 5.43 14.20
C SER A 429 21.15 3.98 13.79
N LEU A 430 22.36 3.45 13.91
CA LEU A 430 22.62 2.03 13.76
C LEU A 430 22.31 1.34 15.09
N LEU A 431 21.37 0.39 15.05
CA LEU A 431 21.02 -0.46 16.17
C LEU A 431 21.56 -1.86 15.96
N ASN A 432 21.96 -2.53 17.05
CA ASN A 432 22.14 -3.98 17.10
C ASN A 432 21.24 -4.54 18.20
N LYS A 433 20.29 -5.40 17.84
CA LYS A 433 19.13 -5.72 18.69
C LYS A 433 18.42 -4.40 19.06
N GLU A 434 18.27 -4.09 20.34
CA GLU A 434 17.66 -2.83 20.81
C GLU A 434 18.70 -1.76 21.20
N ALA A 435 19.99 -2.09 21.19
CA ALA A 435 21.03 -1.16 21.58
C ALA A 435 21.44 -0.27 20.40
N GLU A 436 21.50 1.04 20.62
CA GLU A 436 22.14 1.96 19.69
C GLU A 436 23.67 1.83 19.77
N VAL A 437 24.29 1.52 18.64
CA VAL A 437 25.74 1.27 18.54
C VAL A 437 26.46 2.28 17.66
N GLY A 438 25.71 3.15 16.99
CA GLY A 438 26.23 4.23 16.17
C GLY A 438 25.13 5.22 15.78
N VAL A 439 25.50 6.48 15.52
CA VAL A 439 24.56 7.52 15.14
C VAL A 439 25.24 8.63 14.36
N VAL A 440 24.49 9.22 13.43
CA VAL A 440 24.84 10.46 12.74
C VAL A 440 23.61 11.38 12.69
N GLU A 441 23.85 12.67 12.85
CA GLU A 441 22.84 13.71 12.67
C GLU A 441 23.14 14.51 11.41
N ILE A 442 22.11 14.67 10.57
CA ILE A 442 22.15 15.46 9.34
C ILE A 442 21.31 16.71 9.58
N PRO A 443 21.94 17.89 9.67
CA PRO A 443 21.23 19.15 9.82
C PRO A 443 20.16 19.36 8.74
N PHE A 444 19.01 19.88 9.13
CA PHE A 444 17.94 20.22 8.20
C PHE A 444 18.42 21.16 7.08
N ALA A 445 19.26 22.14 7.44
CA ALA A 445 19.87 23.09 6.50
C ALA A 445 20.73 22.41 5.42
N ASP A 446 21.38 21.29 5.73
CA ASP A 446 22.21 20.58 4.74
C ASP A 446 21.32 19.96 3.66
N VAL A 447 20.16 19.43 4.04
CA VAL A 447 19.17 18.92 3.09
C VAL A 447 18.56 20.06 2.26
N GLN A 448 18.24 21.20 2.89
CA GLN A 448 17.71 22.38 2.20
C GLN A 448 18.68 22.97 1.17
N ASN A 449 19.98 22.95 1.48
CA ASN A 449 21.02 23.47 0.60
C ASN A 449 21.55 22.40 -0.39
N GLY A 450 21.13 21.14 -0.22
CA GLY A 450 21.46 20.05 -1.12
C GLY A 450 20.88 20.24 -2.52
N GLN A 451 21.53 19.63 -3.51
CA GLN A 451 21.04 19.67 -4.88
C GLN A 451 19.65 19.02 -4.96
N ASP A 452 18.69 19.72 -5.57
CA ASP A 452 17.29 19.31 -5.61
C ASP A 452 16.75 18.95 -4.22
N LEU A 453 17.10 19.72 -3.17
CA LEU A 453 16.70 19.47 -1.79
C LEU A 453 17.04 18.04 -1.32
N THR A 454 18.18 17.52 -1.76
CA THR A 454 18.59 16.12 -1.54
C THR A 454 20.04 16.06 -1.10
N VAL A 455 20.30 15.22 -0.10
CA VAL A 455 21.64 14.75 0.27
C VAL A 455 21.67 13.23 0.20
N ALA A 456 22.81 12.67 -0.20
CA ALA A 456 23.01 11.23 -0.27
C ALA A 456 24.48 10.91 -0.04
N ASP A 457 24.78 10.03 0.91
CA ASP A 457 26.15 9.66 1.24
C ASP A 457 26.23 8.31 1.96
N ALA A 458 27.45 7.82 2.18
CA ALA A 458 27.78 6.81 3.17
C ALA A 458 28.18 7.50 4.47
N TYR A 459 27.19 7.75 5.33
CA TYR A 459 27.41 8.48 6.57
C TYR A 459 28.14 7.62 7.61
N ASP A 460 29.25 8.13 8.15
CA ASP A 460 29.94 7.51 9.28
C ASP A 460 29.08 7.60 10.53
N VAL A 461 28.73 6.44 11.10
CA VAL A 461 27.93 6.34 12.33
C VAL A 461 28.79 5.96 13.54
N GLY A 462 30.10 5.88 13.37
CA GLY A 462 31.07 5.49 14.38
C GLY A 462 31.45 4.01 14.32
N SER A 463 32.46 3.65 15.11
CA SER A 463 32.96 2.26 15.27
C SER A 463 33.42 1.59 13.95
N GLY A 464 33.80 2.38 12.95
CA GLY A 464 34.22 1.89 11.63
C GLY A 464 33.06 1.46 10.72
N ALA A 465 31.81 1.74 11.11
CA ALA A 465 30.62 1.43 10.32
C ALA A 465 30.09 2.68 9.61
N THR A 466 29.56 2.49 8.41
CA THR A 466 28.85 3.54 7.67
C THR A 466 27.45 3.10 7.29
N VAL A 467 26.54 4.06 7.16
CA VAL A 467 25.17 3.83 6.67
C VAL A 467 25.00 4.60 5.37
N ARG A 468 24.73 3.86 4.29
CA ARG A 468 24.42 4.45 2.99
C ARG A 468 22.96 4.87 2.97
N ALA A 469 22.72 6.18 2.97
CA ALA A 469 21.37 6.74 3.00
C ALA A 469 21.24 7.98 2.10
N SER A 470 20.00 8.30 1.74
CA SER A 470 19.64 9.55 1.08
C SER A 470 18.45 10.19 1.78
N ILE A 471 18.48 11.51 1.92
CA ILE A 471 17.41 12.31 2.50
C ILE A 471 17.02 13.34 1.45
N SER A 472 15.75 13.35 1.05
CA SER A 472 15.21 14.31 0.08
C SER A 472 13.95 14.96 0.61
N MET A 473 13.76 16.25 0.35
CA MET A 473 12.52 16.96 0.62
C MET A 473 11.90 17.45 -0.68
N ARG A 474 10.58 17.36 -0.81
CA ARG A 474 9.83 17.88 -1.95
C ARG A 474 8.73 18.79 -1.48
N GLY A 475 8.61 19.96 -2.08
CA GLY A 475 7.48 20.86 -1.89
C GLY A 475 6.28 20.43 -2.73
N LEU A 476 5.18 21.18 -2.62
CA LEU A 476 3.96 20.95 -3.39
C LEU A 476 3.74 22.04 -4.44
N GLN A 477 3.33 21.63 -5.64
CA GLN A 477 2.84 22.52 -6.68
C GLN A 477 1.54 21.97 -7.26
N LEU A 478 0.48 22.78 -7.26
CA LEU A 478 -0.80 22.39 -7.86
C LEU A 478 -0.59 21.99 -9.33
N ALA A 479 -1.05 20.80 -9.70
CA ALA A 479 -0.99 20.34 -11.07
C ALA A 479 -2.01 21.11 -11.93
N GLN A 480 -1.57 21.58 -13.10
CA GLN A 480 -2.37 22.32 -14.08
C GLN A 480 -2.83 21.44 -15.23
#